data_AF-A0A5C5G7A5-F1
#
_entry.id   AF-A0A5C5G7A5-F1
#
_cell.length_a   1.000
_cell.length_b   1.000
_cell.length_c   1.000
_cell.angle_alpha   90.00
_cell.angle_beta   90.00
_cell.angle_gamma   90.00
#
_symmetry.space_group_name_H-M   'P 1'
#
loop_
_entity.id
_entity.type
_entity.pdbx_description
1 polymer ?
#
loop_
_entity_poly.entity_id
_entity_poly.type
_entity_poly.pdbx_seq_one_letter_code
_entity_poly.pdbx_strand_id
1 'polypeptide(L)'
;MAALHEAGAASRALYRSLLRTARRMPDDHRTAFVVHRVRSEFDKARALASTEEINAIHLQGEIYRDQLEHQAEHLSHLARQATLIPVDLRSARPSPPPAASSSRTGPSRPSRPSRPSRILPSTTSSPVPPSDTTAPLDRRRLVRAIAARRESEKTAGRDGVASLRRNRFMEGPEPSWVRRKREAEEQGRSGCCGGSHGAAR
;
A
#
# COMPACT_ATOMS: atom_id res chain seq x y z
N MET A 1 -26.84 -30.28 -4.62
CA MET A 1 -25.72 -30.82 -3.80
C MET A 1 -24.45 -30.99 -4.62
N ALA A 2 -24.45 -31.69 -5.76
CA ALA A 2 -23.23 -31.96 -6.56
C ALA A 2 -22.44 -30.69 -6.97
N ALA A 3 -23.11 -29.65 -7.46
CA ALA A 3 -22.45 -28.40 -7.90
C ALA A 3 -21.70 -27.65 -6.78
N LEU A 4 -22.18 -27.71 -5.53
CA LEU A 4 -21.51 -27.09 -4.39
C LEU A 4 -20.22 -27.85 -4.00
N HIS A 5 -20.23 -29.18 -4.13
CA HIS A 5 -19.04 -30.00 -3.91
C HIS A 5 -17.98 -29.76 -4.97
N GLU A 6 -18.39 -29.62 -6.23
CA GLU A 6 -17.50 -29.31 -7.35
C GLU A 6 -16.85 -27.92 -7.18
N ALA A 7 -17.65 -26.90 -6.87
CA ALA A 7 -17.14 -25.56 -6.56
C ALA A 7 -16.13 -25.60 -5.40
N GLY A 8 -16.44 -26.33 -4.32
CA GLY A 8 -15.53 -26.48 -3.19
C GLY A 8 -14.24 -27.27 -3.52
N ALA A 9 -14.27 -28.21 -4.47
CA ALA A 9 -13.07 -28.88 -4.95
C ALA A 9 -12.19 -27.95 -5.78
N ALA A 10 -12.79 -27.20 -6.69
CA ALA A 10 -12.08 -26.27 -7.55
C ALA A 10 -11.47 -25.09 -6.76
N SER A 11 -12.18 -24.53 -5.78
CA SER A 11 -11.64 -23.50 -4.88
C SER A 11 -10.43 -24.02 -4.07
N ARG A 12 -10.46 -25.28 -3.60
CA ARG A 12 -9.32 -25.89 -2.91
C ARG A 12 -8.11 -26.08 -3.84
N ALA A 13 -8.35 -26.45 -5.10
CA ALA A 13 -7.30 -26.57 -6.10
C ALA A 13 -6.66 -25.19 -6.38
N LEU A 14 -7.47 -24.16 -6.55
CA LEU A 14 -7.02 -22.78 -6.73
C LEU A 14 -6.19 -22.29 -5.53
N TYR A 15 -6.67 -22.50 -4.30
CA TYR A 15 -5.93 -22.16 -3.08
C TYR A 15 -4.53 -22.78 -3.05
N ARG A 16 -4.44 -24.10 -3.33
CA ARG A 16 -3.15 -24.80 -3.38
C ARG A 16 -2.27 -24.29 -4.52
N SER A 17 -2.85 -23.91 -5.66
CA SER A 17 -2.11 -23.32 -6.77
C SER A 17 -1.48 -21.99 -6.37
N LEU A 18 -2.27 -21.08 -5.79
CA LEU A 18 -1.80 -19.78 -5.29
C LEU A 18 -0.68 -19.92 -4.26
N LEU A 19 -0.79 -20.89 -3.33
CA LEU A 19 0.27 -21.15 -2.35
C LEU A 19 1.55 -21.69 -3.00
N ARG A 20 1.46 -22.49 -4.07
CA ARG A 20 2.63 -22.94 -4.84
C ARG A 20 3.28 -21.77 -5.57
N THR A 21 2.49 -20.90 -6.19
CA THR A 21 3.00 -19.68 -6.85
C THR A 21 3.65 -18.72 -5.85
N ALA A 22 3.09 -18.56 -4.65
CA ALA A 22 3.69 -17.73 -3.60
C ALA A 22 5.12 -18.20 -3.22
N ARG A 23 5.36 -19.51 -3.23
CA ARG A 23 6.69 -20.09 -2.97
C ARG A 23 7.69 -19.90 -4.11
N ARG A 24 7.24 -19.44 -5.28
CA ARG A 24 8.11 -19.07 -6.42
C ARG A 24 8.57 -17.62 -6.36
N MET A 25 8.07 -16.83 -5.40
CA MET A 25 8.58 -15.47 -5.19
C MET A 25 10.04 -15.52 -4.69
N PRO A 26 10.90 -14.58 -5.13
CA PRO A 26 12.32 -14.61 -4.78
C PRO A 26 12.62 -14.18 -3.33
N ASP A 27 11.72 -13.40 -2.71
CA ASP A 27 11.91 -12.84 -1.37
C ASP A 27 10.93 -13.45 -0.36
N ASP A 28 11.42 -13.81 0.83
CA ASP A 28 10.61 -14.37 1.92
C ASP A 28 9.46 -13.44 2.34
N HIS A 29 9.71 -12.12 2.36
CA HIS A 29 8.69 -11.14 2.71
C HIS A 29 7.53 -11.14 1.70
N ARG A 30 7.83 -11.26 0.40
CA ARG A 30 6.82 -11.33 -0.66
C ARG A 30 6.04 -12.63 -0.55
N THR A 31 6.71 -13.76 -0.33
CA THR A 31 6.05 -15.05 -0.08
C THR A 31 5.10 -14.94 1.10
N ALA A 32 5.54 -14.41 2.24
CA ALA A 32 4.72 -14.25 3.43
C ALA A 32 3.50 -13.35 3.18
N PHE A 33 3.69 -12.21 2.48
CA PHE A 33 2.62 -11.29 2.12
C PHE A 33 1.55 -11.97 1.24
N VAL A 34 1.98 -12.67 0.18
CA VAL A 34 1.06 -13.37 -0.73
C VAL A 34 0.31 -14.47 0.01
N VAL A 35 1.01 -15.29 0.82
CA VAL A 35 0.37 -16.35 1.62
C VAL A 35 -0.68 -15.76 2.58
N HIS A 36 -0.34 -14.68 3.28
CA HIS A 36 -1.26 -13.98 4.17
C HIS A 36 -2.49 -13.49 3.40
N ARG A 37 -2.28 -12.79 2.27
CA ARG A 37 -3.36 -12.26 1.43
C ARG A 37 -4.29 -13.37 0.94
N VAL A 38 -3.73 -14.46 0.41
CA VAL A 38 -4.51 -15.61 -0.07
C VAL A 38 -5.35 -16.21 1.06
N ARG A 39 -4.77 -16.42 2.24
CA ARG A 39 -5.53 -16.92 3.40
C ARG A 39 -6.67 -15.98 3.77
N SER A 40 -6.38 -14.69 3.93
CA SER A 40 -7.41 -13.71 4.30
C SER A 40 -8.56 -13.61 3.30
N GLU A 41 -8.29 -13.71 2.00
CA GLU A 41 -9.34 -13.65 0.98
C GLU A 41 -10.19 -14.93 0.98
N PHE A 42 -9.59 -16.11 1.15
CA PHE A 42 -10.34 -17.36 1.28
C PHE A 42 -11.16 -17.43 2.58
N ASP A 43 -10.66 -16.87 3.68
CA ASP A 43 -11.40 -16.77 4.94
C ASP A 43 -12.60 -15.84 4.81
N LYS A 44 -12.49 -14.74 4.06
CA LYS A 44 -13.64 -13.88 3.73
C LYS A 44 -14.64 -14.61 2.84
N ALA A 45 -14.15 -15.33 1.83
CA ALA A 45 -15.01 -16.06 0.89
C ALA A 45 -15.80 -17.19 1.57
N ARG A 46 -15.29 -17.76 2.66
CA ARG A 46 -16.01 -18.76 3.47
C ARG A 46 -17.30 -18.23 4.10
N ALA A 47 -17.40 -16.92 4.32
CA ALA A 47 -18.59 -16.31 4.91
C ALA A 47 -19.73 -16.10 3.90
N LEU A 48 -19.48 -16.35 2.61
CA LEU A 48 -20.44 -16.10 1.54
C LEU A 48 -21.30 -17.33 1.29
N ALA A 49 -22.60 -17.09 1.09
CA ALA A 49 -23.59 -18.14 0.83
C ALA A 49 -24.09 -18.16 -0.61
N SER A 50 -23.89 -17.07 -1.37
CA SER A 50 -24.36 -16.97 -2.75
C SER A 50 -23.41 -17.68 -3.71
N THR A 51 -23.95 -18.58 -4.53
CA THR A 51 -23.20 -19.28 -5.59
C THR A 51 -22.60 -18.31 -6.61
N GLU A 52 -23.31 -17.22 -6.93
CA GLU A 52 -22.82 -16.21 -7.88
C GLU A 52 -21.60 -15.46 -7.34
N GLU A 53 -21.64 -15.09 -6.06
CA GLU A 53 -20.51 -14.44 -5.39
C GLU A 53 -19.30 -15.37 -5.29
N ILE A 54 -19.54 -16.65 -4.98
CA ILE A 54 -18.50 -17.69 -4.95
C ILE A 54 -17.83 -17.83 -6.32
N ASN A 55 -18.62 -17.86 -7.40
CA ASN A 55 -18.10 -17.95 -8.77
C ASN A 55 -17.33 -16.70 -9.17
N ALA A 56 -17.82 -15.51 -8.82
CA ALA A 56 -17.13 -14.25 -9.09
C ALA A 56 -15.77 -14.17 -8.38
N ILE A 57 -15.71 -14.58 -7.11
CA ILE A 57 -14.46 -14.63 -6.35
C ILE A 57 -13.52 -15.70 -6.89
N HIS A 58 -14.05 -16.84 -7.34
CA HIS A 58 -13.26 -17.86 -7.99
C HIS A 58 -12.56 -17.29 -9.22
N LEU A 59 -13.31 -16.69 -10.15
CA LEU A 59 -12.77 -16.05 -11.34
C LEU A 59 -11.72 -14.99 -10.99
N GLN A 60 -12.01 -14.15 -9.99
CA GLN A 60 -11.05 -13.16 -9.51
C GLN A 60 -9.76 -13.79 -8.99
N GLY A 61 -9.87 -14.93 -8.31
CA GLY A 61 -8.73 -15.70 -7.82
C GLY A 61 -7.89 -16.32 -8.94
N GLU A 62 -8.50 -16.73 -10.05
CA GLU A 62 -7.78 -17.20 -11.25
C GLU A 62 -7.00 -16.05 -11.90
N ILE A 63 -7.65 -14.90 -12.10
CA ILE A 63 -7.00 -13.70 -12.62
C ILE A 63 -5.81 -13.30 -11.73
N TYR A 64 -6.01 -13.34 -10.41
CA TYR A 64 -4.96 -13.04 -9.45
C TYR A 64 -3.80 -14.05 -9.49
N ARG A 65 -4.08 -15.34 -9.70
CA ARG A 65 -3.06 -16.37 -9.89
C ARG A 65 -2.17 -16.03 -11.09
N ASP A 66 -2.77 -15.72 -12.23
CA ASP A 66 -2.03 -15.43 -13.47
C ASP A 66 -1.15 -14.18 -13.31
N GLN A 67 -1.65 -13.16 -12.62
CA GLN A 67 -0.87 -11.97 -12.26
C GLN A 67 0.32 -12.31 -11.35
N LEU A 68 0.12 -13.16 -10.33
CA LEU A 68 1.19 -13.60 -9.44
C LEU A 68 2.24 -14.43 -10.16
N GLU A 69 1.85 -15.26 -11.13
CA GLU A 69 2.78 -16.05 -11.92
C GLU A 69 3.70 -15.15 -12.76
N HIS A 70 3.12 -14.16 -13.44
CA HIS A 70 3.89 -13.18 -14.20
C HIS A 70 4.85 -12.38 -13.31
N GLN A 71 4.37 -11.95 -12.13
CA GLN A 71 5.20 -11.23 -11.16
C GLN A 71 6.33 -12.11 -10.61
N ALA A 72 6.03 -13.36 -10.24
CA ALA A 72 7.04 -14.28 -9.73
C ALA A 72 8.15 -14.52 -10.75
N GLU A 73 7.80 -14.70 -12.03
CA GLU A 73 8.76 -14.86 -13.12
C GLU A 73 9.61 -13.60 -13.32
N HIS A 74 8.97 -12.43 -13.44
CA HIS A 74 9.65 -11.16 -13.65
C HIS A 74 10.61 -10.83 -12.49
N LEU A 75 10.16 -10.95 -11.25
CA LEU A 75 10.97 -10.68 -10.08
C LEU A 75 12.11 -11.69 -9.94
N SER A 76 11.87 -12.97 -10.25
CA SER A 76 12.93 -13.98 -10.28
C SER A 76 13.95 -13.71 -11.39
N HIS A 77 13.51 -13.14 -12.52
CA HIS A 77 14.42 -12.70 -13.58
C HIS A 77 15.29 -11.52 -13.10
N LEU A 78 14.67 -10.49 -12.52
CA LEU A 78 15.40 -9.35 -11.94
C LEU A 78 16.35 -9.76 -10.82
N ALA A 79 15.96 -10.70 -9.95
CA ALA A 79 16.83 -11.18 -8.87
C ALA A 79 18.07 -11.93 -9.38
N ARG A 80 17.97 -12.57 -10.56
CA ARG A 80 19.10 -13.25 -11.22
C ARG A 80 19.98 -12.28 -11.98
N GLN A 81 19.40 -11.21 -12.50
CA GLN A 81 20.17 -10.13 -13.09
C GLN A 81 20.84 -9.37 -11.94
N ALA A 82 22.16 -9.55 -11.79
CA ALA A 82 22.95 -8.74 -10.88
C ALA A 82 23.00 -7.28 -11.40
N THR A 83 21.88 -6.57 -11.39
CA THR A 83 21.80 -5.12 -11.60
C THR A 83 22.19 -4.41 -10.31
N LEU A 84 23.30 -4.84 -9.72
CA LEU A 84 24.04 -4.00 -8.80
C LEU A 84 24.63 -2.88 -9.65
N ILE A 85 23.81 -1.85 -9.93
CA ILE A 85 24.38 -0.52 -10.16
C ILE A 85 25.06 -0.22 -8.83
N PRO A 86 26.41 -0.13 -8.77
CA PRO A 86 27.08 0.27 -7.56
C PRO A 86 26.61 1.69 -7.28
N VAL A 87 25.60 1.81 -6.41
CA VAL A 87 25.21 3.11 -5.88
C VAL A 87 26.30 3.43 -4.88
N ASP A 88 27.35 4.09 -5.35
CA ASP A 88 28.37 4.67 -4.50
C ASP A 88 27.72 5.79 -3.67
N LEU A 89 27.13 5.41 -2.54
CA LEU A 89 26.57 6.33 -1.54
C LEU A 89 27.67 7.26 -0.96
N ARG A 90 28.94 7.01 -1.28
CA ARG A 90 30.11 7.80 -0.86
C ARG A 90 30.44 8.96 -1.80
N SER A 91 29.93 8.98 -3.03
CA SER A 91 30.29 10.02 -4.02
C SER A 91 29.55 11.35 -3.84
N ALA A 92 28.61 11.45 -2.89
CA ALA A 92 27.77 12.64 -2.68
C ALA A 92 28.11 13.47 -1.43
N ARG A 93 29.33 13.38 -0.89
CA ARG A 93 29.78 14.31 0.16
C ARG A 93 30.84 15.27 -0.40
N PRO A 94 30.45 16.44 -0.93
CA PRO A 94 31.40 17.54 -1.08
C PRO A 94 31.97 17.86 0.30
N SER A 95 33.28 17.69 0.44
CA SER A 95 34.03 18.05 1.63
C SER A 95 33.80 19.54 1.94
N PRO A 96 33.38 19.92 3.16
CA PRO A 96 33.46 21.32 3.57
C PRO A 96 34.95 21.73 3.66
N PRO A 97 35.31 22.98 3.34
CA PRO A 97 36.69 23.46 3.43
C PRO A 97 37.18 23.40 4.89
N PRO A 98 38.51 23.23 5.11
CA PRO A 98 39.08 23.23 6.46
C PRO A 98 39.01 24.65 7.04
N ALA A 99 37.98 24.94 7.85
CA ALA A 99 37.98 26.10 8.72
C ALA A 99 38.82 25.79 9.96
N ALA A 100 39.81 26.66 10.18
CA ALA A 100 40.82 26.56 11.21
C ALA A 100 40.24 26.58 12.64
N SER A 101 40.94 25.86 13.51
CA SER A 101 41.11 26.05 14.95
C SER A 101 40.16 27.00 15.70
N SER A 102 39.40 26.44 16.64
CA SER A 102 39.26 27.05 17.95
C SER A 102 39.10 25.98 19.03
N SER A 103 40.18 25.87 19.80
CA SER A 103 40.31 25.21 21.08
C SER A 103 39.21 25.62 22.06
N ARG A 104 38.52 24.62 22.64
CA ARG A 104 37.96 24.75 23.99
C ARG A 104 37.82 23.39 24.66
N THR A 105 38.77 23.18 25.54
CA THR A 105 38.83 22.31 26.72
C THR A 105 37.46 22.06 27.36
N GLY A 106 37.10 20.79 27.51
CA GLY A 106 36.00 20.32 28.35
C GLY A 106 36.41 19.02 29.08
N PRO A 107 36.11 18.85 30.38
CA PRO A 107 36.83 17.91 31.22
C PRO A 107 36.22 16.51 31.29
N SER A 108 37.12 15.54 31.38
CA SER A 108 37.10 14.37 32.27
C SER A 108 35.90 13.41 32.24
N ARG A 109 36.14 12.33 31.48
CA ARG A 109 35.51 11.01 31.55
C ARG A 109 35.75 10.33 32.91
N PRO A 110 34.76 9.72 33.57
CA PRO A 110 35.02 8.67 34.54
C PRO A 110 35.03 7.30 33.87
N SER A 111 36.14 6.59 34.07
CA SER A 111 36.35 5.18 33.74
C SER A 111 35.75 4.30 34.83
N ARG A 112 34.93 3.29 34.49
CA ARG A 112 34.74 2.07 35.31
C ARG A 112 33.85 1.01 34.63
N PRO A 113 33.86 -0.27 35.06
CA PRO A 113 34.89 -1.25 34.71
C PRO A 113 34.31 -2.49 33.98
N SER A 114 35.21 -3.23 33.36
CA SER A 114 35.06 -4.60 32.89
C SER A 114 34.70 -5.58 34.02
N ARG A 115 33.74 -6.48 33.77
CA ARG A 115 33.55 -7.75 34.52
C ARG A 115 32.93 -8.81 33.59
N PRO A 116 33.08 -10.11 33.90
CA PRO A 116 33.40 -11.13 32.92
C PRO A 116 32.23 -12.05 32.59
N SER A 117 32.41 -12.80 31.51
CA SER A 117 31.60 -13.94 31.10
C SER A 117 31.41 -14.96 32.23
N ARG A 118 30.17 -15.40 32.46
CA ARG A 118 29.88 -16.67 33.15
C ARG A 118 28.77 -17.40 32.41
N ILE A 119 29.03 -18.68 32.16
CA ILE A 119 28.23 -19.61 31.37
C ILE A 119 27.42 -20.52 32.33
N LEU A 120 26.22 -20.95 31.88
CA LEU A 120 25.40 -22.13 32.26
C LEU A 120 24.43 -22.03 33.47
N PRO A 121 23.44 -22.95 33.64
CA PRO A 121 22.22 -23.13 32.83
C PRO A 121 20.93 -23.31 33.69
N SER A 122 19.78 -23.50 33.01
CA SER A 122 18.56 -24.22 33.46
C SER A 122 17.37 -23.47 34.13
N THR A 123 16.20 -23.72 33.50
CA THR A 123 14.85 -23.97 34.04
C THR A 123 13.95 -22.85 34.60
N THR A 124 12.79 -22.73 33.95
CA THR A 124 11.42 -22.60 34.53
C THR A 124 11.06 -21.29 35.26
N SER A 125 10.26 -20.45 34.61
CA SER A 125 8.87 -20.06 34.99
C SER A 125 8.51 -18.69 34.40
N SER A 126 7.30 -18.58 33.84
CA SER A 126 6.65 -17.36 33.35
C SER A 126 6.73 -16.18 34.33
N PRO A 127 6.62 -14.95 33.80
CA PRO A 127 5.47 -14.13 34.20
C PRO A 127 4.84 -13.29 33.07
N VAL A 128 3.50 -13.34 33.06
CA VAL A 128 2.49 -12.28 32.85
C VAL A 128 2.90 -10.97 32.12
N PRO A 129 2.13 -10.52 31.11
CA PRO A 129 2.35 -9.26 30.39
C PRO A 129 1.84 -8.03 31.19
N PRO A 130 2.42 -6.82 31.00
CA PRO A 130 1.87 -5.60 31.56
C PRO A 130 0.65 -5.12 30.75
N SER A 131 -0.48 -5.02 31.45
CA SER A 131 -1.65 -4.21 31.08
C SER A 131 -1.42 -2.73 31.43
N ASP A 132 -2.27 -1.89 30.81
CA ASP A 132 -2.54 -0.46 31.06
C ASP A 132 -1.66 0.50 30.26
N THR A 133 -2.20 1.33 29.35
CA THR A 133 -3.13 2.42 29.70
C THR A 133 -3.89 2.89 28.45
N THR A 134 -5.12 2.42 28.24
CA THR A 134 -6.04 3.06 27.27
C THR A 134 -6.78 4.20 27.96
N ALA A 135 -6.44 5.44 27.59
CA ALA A 135 -7.19 6.62 27.99
C ALA A 135 -8.69 6.46 27.65
N PRO A 136 -9.62 6.89 28.52
CA PRO A 136 -11.04 6.79 28.25
C PRO A 136 -11.40 7.80 27.15
N LEU A 137 -11.41 7.34 25.91
CA LEU A 137 -12.05 8.05 24.80
C LEU A 137 -13.55 8.11 25.08
N ASP A 138 -13.91 9.21 25.73
CA ASP A 138 -15.22 9.84 25.89
C ASP A 138 -16.32 9.20 25.03
N ARG A 139 -16.92 8.11 25.55
CA ARG A 139 -17.96 7.30 24.88
C ARG A 139 -19.12 8.16 24.35
N ARG A 140 -19.35 9.32 24.98
CA ARG A 140 -20.34 10.32 24.57
C ARG A 140 -20.00 10.97 23.23
N ARG A 141 -18.72 11.21 22.92
CA ARG A 141 -18.28 11.75 21.62
C ARG A 141 -18.52 10.76 20.48
N LEU A 142 -18.26 9.47 20.72
CA LEU A 142 -18.49 8.42 19.72
C LEU A 142 -19.99 8.27 19.41
N VAL A 143 -20.84 8.25 20.43
CA VAL A 143 -22.30 8.21 20.24
C VAL A 143 -22.80 9.44 19.47
N ARG A 144 -22.27 10.63 19.78
CA ARG A 144 -22.62 11.88 19.08
C ARG A 144 -22.17 11.86 17.61
N ALA A 145 -20.98 11.31 17.32
CA ALA A 145 -20.48 11.15 15.95
C ALA A 145 -21.33 10.17 15.11
N ILE A 146 -21.78 9.06 15.73
CA ILE A 146 -22.66 8.08 15.07
C ILE A 146 -24.03 8.70 14.78
N ALA A 147 -24.59 9.47 15.71
CA ALA A 147 -25.86 10.18 15.51
C ALA A 147 -25.76 11.21 14.37
N ALA A 148 -24.72 12.05 14.36
CA ALA A 148 -24.50 13.05 13.31
C ALA A 148 -24.36 12.43 11.90
N ARG A 149 -23.73 11.25 11.80
CA ARG A 149 -23.62 10.53 10.52
C ARG A 149 -24.97 10.06 9.99
N ARG A 150 -25.84 9.54 10.86
CA ARG A 150 -27.19 9.11 10.47
C ARG A 150 -28.09 10.27 10.06
N GLU A 151 -27.93 11.44 10.68
CA GLU A 151 -28.66 12.64 10.26
C GLU A 151 -28.21 13.14 8.88
N SER A 152 -26.91 13.09 8.58
CA SER A 152 -26.37 13.48 7.26
C SER A 152 -26.80 12.55 6.12
N GLU A 153 -26.99 11.25 6.39
CA GLU A 153 -27.50 10.28 5.41
C GLU A 153 -28.99 10.52 5.11
N LYS A 154 -29.74 11.06 6.07
CA LYS A 154 -31.18 11.32 5.92
C LYS A 154 -31.48 12.59 5.11
N THR A 155 -30.60 13.59 5.13
CA THR A 155 -30.74 14.84 4.36
C THR A 155 -30.17 14.76 2.94
N ALA A 156 -29.26 13.81 2.66
CA ALA A 156 -28.70 13.59 1.33
C ALA A 156 -29.67 12.90 0.33
N GLY A 157 -30.83 12.43 0.80
CA GLY A 157 -31.74 11.59 0.03
C GLY A 157 -32.75 12.31 -0.87
N ARG A 158 -32.72 13.65 -1.01
CA ARG A 158 -33.78 14.34 -1.78
C ARG A 158 -33.34 15.19 -2.97
N ASP A 159 -32.10 15.69 -3.08
CA ASP A 159 -31.65 16.49 -4.26
C ASP A 159 -30.16 16.31 -4.64
N GLY A 160 -29.49 15.24 -4.20
CA GLY A 160 -28.01 15.21 -4.13
C GLY A 160 -27.25 14.16 -4.96
N VAL A 161 -27.82 13.55 -6.01
CA VAL A 161 -27.20 12.39 -6.71
C VAL A 161 -25.94 12.74 -7.52
N ALA A 162 -25.54 14.01 -7.65
CA ALA A 162 -24.34 14.41 -8.40
C ALA A 162 -23.11 14.77 -7.54
N SER A 163 -23.21 14.84 -6.21
CA SER A 163 -22.15 15.41 -5.37
C SER A 163 -21.71 14.51 -4.21
N LEU A 164 -21.51 13.22 -4.51
CA LEU A 164 -20.79 12.32 -3.62
C LEU A 164 -19.54 11.80 -4.33
N ARG A 165 -18.39 12.30 -3.83
CA ARG A 165 -17.03 11.74 -3.91
C ARG A 165 -16.20 12.06 -5.16
N ARG A 166 -15.84 13.33 -5.35
CA ARG A 166 -14.50 13.64 -5.89
C ARG A 166 -13.50 13.66 -4.73
N ASN A 167 -12.71 12.60 -4.62
CA ASN A 167 -11.60 12.51 -3.67
C ASN A 167 -10.49 13.48 -4.10
N ARG A 168 -10.48 14.71 -3.59
CA ARG A 168 -9.41 15.71 -3.82
C ARG A 168 -8.01 15.23 -3.42
N PHE A 169 -7.91 14.18 -2.60
CA PHE A 169 -6.64 13.58 -2.20
C PHE A 169 -6.00 12.70 -3.31
N MET A 170 -6.80 12.20 -4.27
CA MET A 170 -6.31 11.46 -5.45
C MET A 170 -6.07 12.37 -6.66
N GLU A 171 -6.40 13.66 -6.54
CA GLU A 171 -6.08 14.70 -7.52
C GLU A 171 -4.73 15.32 -7.13
N GLY A 172 -3.65 14.58 -7.42
CA GLY A 172 -2.31 15.18 -7.42
C GLY A 172 -2.21 16.29 -8.47
N PRO A 173 -1.17 17.15 -8.40
CA PRO A 173 -0.93 18.15 -9.44
C PRO A 173 -0.98 17.50 -10.82
N GLU A 174 -1.80 18.04 -11.74
CA GLU A 174 -1.89 17.47 -13.08
C GLU A 174 -0.50 17.43 -13.74
N PRO A 175 -0.12 16.31 -14.36
CA PRO A 175 1.14 16.22 -15.09
C PRO A 175 1.22 17.32 -16.16
N SER A 176 2.37 17.98 -16.26
CA SER A 176 2.59 19.14 -17.14
C SER A 176 2.28 18.88 -18.63
N TRP A 177 2.35 17.61 -19.08
CA TRP A 177 2.00 17.22 -20.44
C TRP A 177 0.49 17.28 -20.74
N VAL A 178 -0.36 17.07 -19.73
CA VAL A 178 -1.83 17.17 -19.86
C VAL A 178 -2.23 18.64 -20.04
N ARG A 179 -1.62 19.55 -19.27
CA ARG A 179 -1.81 21.00 -19.39
C ARG A 179 -1.40 21.52 -20.77
N ARG A 180 -0.20 21.14 -21.24
CA ARG A 180 0.32 21.56 -22.55
C ARG A 180 -0.59 21.11 -23.70
N LYS A 181 -1.17 19.91 -23.61
CA LYS A 181 -2.11 19.41 -24.64
C LYS A 181 -3.41 20.21 -24.65
N ARG A 182 -3.95 20.53 -23.47
CA ARG A 182 -5.19 21.32 -23.34
C ARG A 182 -5.01 22.76 -23.83
N GLU A 183 -3.89 23.39 -23.49
CA GLU A 183 -3.54 24.73 -23.95
C GLU A 183 -3.38 24.79 -25.49
N ALA A 184 -2.82 23.73 -26.10
CA ALA A 184 -2.74 23.62 -27.56
C ALA A 184 -4.13 23.44 -28.22
N GLU A 185 -5.04 22.70 -27.60
CA GLU A 185 -6.43 22.52 -28.08
C GLU A 185 -7.25 23.82 -27.93
N GLU A 186 -7.04 24.60 -26.86
CA GLU A 186 -7.67 25.91 -26.66
C GLU A 186 -7.13 26.97 -27.63
N GLN A 187 -5.82 26.97 -27.91
CA GLN A 187 -5.21 27.85 -28.93
C GLN A 187 -5.65 27.48 -30.35
N GLY A 188 -5.90 26.19 -30.62
CA GLY A 188 -6.49 25.76 -31.89
C GLY A 188 -7.96 26.18 -32.05
N ARG A 189 -8.71 26.31 -30.95
CA ARG A 189 -10.12 26.73 -30.97
C ARG A 189 -10.32 28.25 -31.00
N SER A 190 -9.41 29.03 -30.42
CA SER A 190 -9.52 30.50 -30.43
C SER A 190 -9.03 31.15 -31.75
N GLY A 191 -8.50 30.37 -32.68
CA GLY A 191 -7.96 30.86 -33.96
C GLY A 191 -8.97 31.11 -35.09
N CYS A 192 -10.27 30.83 -34.91
CA CYS A 192 -11.27 30.92 -35.98
C CYS A 192 -12.26 32.11 -35.87
N CYS A 193 -11.89 33.19 -35.20
CA CYS A 193 -12.68 34.43 -35.18
C CYS A 193 -11.78 35.64 -35.47
N GLY A 194 -11.46 35.87 -36.73
CA GLY A 194 -10.62 37.00 -37.13
C GLY A 194 -10.80 37.42 -38.59
N GLY A 195 -11.80 38.27 -38.83
CA GLY A 195 -11.66 39.41 -39.74
C GLY A 195 -11.87 39.18 -41.24
N SER A 196 -13.12 38.99 -41.67
CA SER A 196 -13.53 39.38 -43.01
C SER A 196 -13.70 40.91 -43.07
N HIS A 197 -12.63 41.64 -43.36
CA HIS A 197 -12.72 43.05 -43.75
C HIS A 197 -13.07 43.15 -45.23
N GLY A 198 -14.23 43.76 -45.50
CA GLY A 198 -14.70 44.06 -46.84
C GLY A 198 -13.82 45.08 -47.54
N ALA A 199 -13.50 44.79 -48.79
CA ALA A 199 -12.98 45.76 -49.76
C ALA A 199 -14.12 46.10 -50.73
N ALA A 200 -14.68 47.31 -50.58
CA ALA A 200 -15.58 47.90 -51.56
C ALA A 200 -15.42 49.42 -51.53
N ARG A 201 -14.47 49.92 -52.34
CA ARG A 201 -14.55 51.07 -53.27
C ARG A 201 -13.18 51.66 -53.53
#